data_AF-A0A7V3G100-F1
#
_entry.id   AF-A0A7V3G100-F1
#
_cell.length_a   1.000
_cell.length_b   1.000
_cell.length_c   1.000
_cell.angle_alpha   90.00
_cell.angle_beta   90.00
_cell.angle_gamma   90.00
#
_symmetry.space_group_name_H-M   'P 1'
#
loop_
_entity.id
_entity.type
_entity.pdbx_description
1 polymer ?
#
loop_
_entity_poly.entity_id
_entity_poly.type
_entity_poly.pdbx_seq_one_letter_code
_entity_poly.pdbx_strand_id
1 'polypeptide(L)'
;MSRERVTVVVSQAQGKHPAKRALEESLTAALLVEPGVEVAVVPHLYDLGPDHTGLLFLNSVRGDLIVLSWLYPRAAFWLLDRDGIKGHFGESQLKSAGDDEDEESAEEEPPRGIGALDVPQRWIYCLDLRDFNSHQPYLDEVRRIVVECRQRREEKKPNGQPMLVQLGVNLPTFSPEQLLAPANRRWYPVIDYSRCTNCMECLDFCLFGVYGVDSLGRINVETQDACKKGCPACSRVCPEQAIMFPDYKSPAIAGAPVGGTSGLKIDLTRLFGGDDALKIAATERDRELVA
;
A
#
# COMPACT_ATOMS: atom_id res chain seq x y z
N MET A 1 -23.88 -0.05 -2.77
CA MET A 1 -23.19 -0.99 -3.67
C MET A 1 -23.66 -2.41 -3.38
N SER A 2 -23.99 -3.20 -4.42
CA SER A 2 -24.42 -4.59 -4.26
C SER A 2 -23.24 -5.44 -3.78
N ARG A 3 -23.46 -6.29 -2.75
CA ARG A 3 -22.46 -7.27 -2.29
C ARG A 3 -22.16 -8.36 -3.33
N GLU A 4 -22.87 -8.38 -4.46
CA GLU A 4 -22.69 -9.39 -5.50
C GLU A 4 -21.60 -9.02 -6.50
N ARG A 5 -21.33 -7.73 -6.69
CA ARG A 5 -20.30 -7.24 -7.61
C ARG A 5 -18.98 -6.99 -6.87
N VAL A 6 -17.87 -7.04 -7.60
CA VAL A 6 -16.56 -6.61 -7.12
C VAL A 6 -16.35 -5.16 -7.56
N THR A 7 -15.97 -4.29 -6.64
CA THR A 7 -15.66 -2.90 -6.99
C THR A 7 -14.25 -2.86 -7.56
N VAL A 8 -14.11 -2.29 -8.76
CA VAL A 8 -12.84 -2.07 -9.43
C VAL A 8 -12.61 -0.56 -9.52
N VAL A 9 -11.50 -0.10 -8.96
CA VAL A 9 -11.12 1.31 -8.95
C VAL A 9 -9.90 1.53 -9.82
N VAL A 10 -10.01 2.41 -10.81
CA VAL A 10 -8.88 2.88 -11.61
C VAL A 10 -8.38 4.20 -11.04
N SER A 11 -7.20 4.20 -10.44
CA SER A 11 -6.50 5.38 -9.94
C SER A 11 -5.65 5.99 -11.05
N GLN A 12 -6.01 7.17 -11.51
CA GLN A 12 -5.33 7.85 -12.61
C GLN A 12 -3.89 8.26 -12.27
N ALA A 13 -3.03 8.35 -13.27
CA ALA A 13 -1.68 8.88 -13.15
C ALA A 13 -1.71 10.38 -12.82
N GLN A 14 -0.68 10.84 -12.10
CA GLN A 14 -0.44 12.28 -11.99
C GLN A 14 -0.04 12.87 -13.36
N GLY A 15 -0.72 13.94 -13.76
CA GLY A 15 -0.37 14.71 -14.97
C GLY A 15 -1.14 14.28 -16.22
N LYS A 16 -0.55 14.51 -17.41
CA LYS A 16 -1.23 14.36 -18.71
C LYS A 16 -0.48 13.45 -19.69
N HIS A 17 0.21 12.42 -19.19
CA HIS A 17 1.00 11.53 -20.06
C HIS A 17 0.09 10.76 -21.03
N PRO A 18 0.19 10.95 -22.36
CA PRO A 18 -0.79 10.40 -23.31
C PRO A 18 -0.94 8.88 -23.25
N ALA A 19 0.18 8.13 -23.16
CA ALA A 19 0.11 6.67 -23.09
C ALA A 19 -0.56 6.15 -21.81
N LYS A 20 -0.40 6.85 -20.68
CA LYS A 20 -1.03 6.45 -19.41
C LYS A 20 -2.54 6.66 -19.48
N ARG A 21 -2.96 7.82 -20.01
CA ARG A 21 -4.38 8.14 -20.22
C ARG A 21 -5.03 7.19 -21.20
N ALA A 22 -4.36 6.85 -22.31
CA ALA A 22 -4.88 5.89 -23.27
C ALA A 22 -5.09 4.50 -22.64
N LEU A 23 -4.15 4.04 -21.80
CA LEU A 23 -4.30 2.80 -21.05
C LEU A 23 -5.49 2.87 -20.09
N GLU A 24 -5.55 3.91 -19.25
CA GLU A 24 -6.65 4.15 -18.30
C GLU A 24 -8.02 4.19 -18.98
N GLU A 25 -8.14 4.91 -20.09
CA GLU A 25 -9.38 5.04 -20.87
C GLU A 25 -9.80 3.70 -21.47
N SER A 26 -8.88 2.99 -22.12
CA SER A 26 -9.18 1.68 -22.73
C SER A 26 -9.57 0.63 -21.68
N LEU A 27 -8.88 0.63 -20.54
CA LEU A 27 -9.15 -0.25 -19.43
C LEU A 27 -10.50 0.05 -18.77
N THR A 28 -10.79 1.34 -18.51
CA THR A 28 -12.08 1.77 -17.95
C THR A 28 -13.22 1.40 -18.88
N ALA A 29 -13.09 1.67 -20.18
CA ALA A 29 -14.11 1.33 -21.18
C ALA A 29 -14.41 -0.17 -21.22
N ALA A 30 -13.37 -1.01 -21.17
CA ALA A 30 -13.53 -2.46 -21.16
C ALA A 30 -14.15 -2.97 -19.84
N LEU A 31 -13.75 -2.40 -18.69
CA LEU A 31 -14.31 -2.78 -17.38
C LEU A 31 -15.79 -2.39 -17.24
N LEU A 32 -16.26 -1.31 -17.89
CA LEU A 32 -17.66 -0.87 -17.82
C LEU A 32 -18.66 -1.90 -18.39
N VAL A 33 -18.20 -2.74 -19.32
CA VAL A 33 -19.02 -3.81 -19.92
C VAL A 33 -18.71 -5.19 -19.31
N GLU A 34 -17.78 -5.27 -18.34
CA GLU A 34 -17.38 -6.52 -17.71
C GLU A 34 -18.45 -6.98 -16.70
N PRO A 35 -18.97 -8.21 -16.82
CA PRO A 35 -19.98 -8.72 -15.89
C PRO A 35 -19.40 -8.92 -14.48
N GLY A 36 -20.22 -8.65 -13.46
CA GLY A 36 -19.84 -8.88 -12.06
C GLY A 36 -18.94 -7.80 -11.45
N VAL A 37 -18.63 -6.73 -12.20
CA VAL A 37 -17.82 -5.61 -11.75
C VAL A 37 -18.64 -4.32 -11.63
N GLU A 38 -18.25 -3.47 -10.67
CA GLU A 38 -18.66 -2.07 -10.59
C GLU A 38 -17.41 -1.19 -10.69
N VAL A 39 -17.35 -0.30 -11.67
CA VAL A 39 -16.15 0.49 -11.97
C VAL A 39 -16.28 1.89 -11.40
N ALA A 40 -15.22 2.37 -10.77
CA ALA A 40 -15.06 3.78 -10.42
C ALA A 40 -13.67 4.27 -10.84
N VAL A 41 -13.59 5.56 -11.19
CA VAL A 41 -12.32 6.22 -11.51
C VAL A 41 -12.10 7.31 -10.49
N VAL A 42 -10.90 7.35 -9.93
CA VAL A 42 -10.47 8.37 -8.97
C VAL A 42 -9.18 9.03 -9.44
N PRO A 43 -8.85 10.24 -8.96
CA PRO A 43 -7.53 10.82 -9.09
C PRO A 43 -6.45 9.89 -8.53
N HIS A 44 -5.19 10.32 -8.66
CA HIS A 44 -4.08 9.56 -8.12
C HIS A 44 -4.27 9.23 -6.63
N LEU A 45 -4.25 7.93 -6.30
CA LEU A 45 -4.62 7.41 -4.98
C LEU A 45 -3.88 8.11 -3.83
N TYR A 46 -2.60 8.41 -4.03
CA TYR A 46 -1.75 9.05 -3.02
C TYR A 46 -2.09 10.53 -2.75
N ASP A 47 -2.80 11.17 -3.68
CA ASP A 47 -3.18 12.58 -3.60
C ASP A 47 -4.56 12.78 -2.93
N LEU A 48 -5.30 11.70 -2.68
CA LEU A 48 -6.61 11.79 -2.05
C LEU A 48 -6.48 12.32 -0.61
N GLY A 49 -7.11 13.47 -0.36
CA GLY A 49 -7.22 14.06 0.98
C GLY A 49 -8.35 13.43 1.80
N PRO A 50 -8.37 13.67 3.13
CA PRO A 50 -9.42 13.14 4.02
C PRO A 50 -10.84 13.54 3.59
N ASP A 51 -11.01 14.76 3.07
CA ASP A 51 -12.30 15.29 2.62
C ASP A 51 -12.60 15.01 1.14
N HIS A 52 -11.72 14.28 0.45
CA HIS A 52 -11.90 14.02 -0.97
C HIS A 52 -12.98 12.96 -1.22
N THR A 53 -13.91 13.25 -2.11
CA THR A 53 -15.03 12.37 -2.52
C THR A 53 -14.57 10.96 -2.93
N GLY A 54 -13.47 10.86 -3.68
CA GLY A 54 -12.84 9.57 -4.02
C GLY A 54 -12.48 8.73 -2.80
N LEU A 55 -11.99 9.35 -1.72
CA LEU A 55 -11.67 8.65 -0.48
C LEU A 55 -12.94 8.26 0.30
N LEU A 56 -13.94 9.13 0.31
CA LEU A 56 -15.26 8.83 0.90
C LEU A 56 -15.93 7.64 0.17
N PHE A 57 -15.81 7.59 -1.16
CA PHE A 57 -16.27 6.48 -1.97
C PHE A 57 -15.54 5.18 -1.60
N LEU A 58 -14.21 5.19 -1.57
CA LEU A 58 -13.41 4.02 -1.20
C LEU A 58 -13.78 3.48 0.20
N ASN A 59 -13.99 4.37 1.17
CA ASN A 59 -14.44 4.02 2.52
C ASN A 59 -15.87 3.42 2.55
N SER A 60 -16.71 3.78 1.57
CA SER A 60 -18.06 3.23 1.44
C SER A 60 -18.11 1.81 0.86
N VAL A 61 -17.03 1.36 0.21
CA VAL A 61 -16.90 -0.01 -0.33
C VAL A 61 -16.75 -1.00 0.82
N ARG A 62 -17.66 -1.97 0.92
CA ARG A 62 -17.64 -3.00 1.99
C ARG A 62 -17.21 -4.40 1.52
N GLY A 63 -17.28 -4.66 0.23
CA GLY A 63 -16.89 -5.95 -0.35
C GLY A 63 -15.42 -6.00 -0.74
N ASP A 64 -15.05 -7.05 -1.47
CA ASP A 64 -13.74 -7.15 -2.09
C ASP A 64 -13.52 -6.00 -3.07
N LEU A 65 -12.28 -5.50 -3.10
CA LEU A 65 -11.89 -4.31 -3.84
C LEU A 65 -10.68 -4.64 -4.70
N ILE A 66 -10.73 -4.25 -5.97
CA ILE A 66 -9.57 -4.26 -6.87
C ILE A 66 -9.21 -2.81 -7.15
N VAL A 67 -7.94 -2.45 -6.97
CA VAL A 67 -7.41 -1.11 -7.24
C VAL A 67 -6.30 -1.23 -8.26
N LEU A 68 -6.52 -0.64 -9.43
CA LEU A 68 -5.51 -0.49 -10.48
C LEU A 68 -4.88 0.89 -10.33
N SER A 69 -3.57 0.95 -10.08
CA SER A 69 -2.89 2.21 -9.80
C SER A 69 -1.48 2.25 -10.38
N TRP A 70 -0.89 3.44 -10.44
CA TRP A 70 0.49 3.64 -10.86
C TRP A 70 1.50 3.53 -9.70
N LEU A 71 1.10 2.86 -8.61
CA LEU A 71 1.89 2.60 -7.42
C LEU A 71 2.24 1.12 -7.34
N TYR A 72 3.36 0.78 -6.69
CA TYR A 72 3.64 -0.61 -6.35
C TYR A 72 2.51 -1.19 -5.48
N PRO A 73 2.13 -2.47 -5.64
CA PRO A 73 1.00 -3.08 -4.92
C PRO A 73 1.08 -2.92 -3.40
N ARG A 74 2.27 -3.14 -2.83
CA ARG A 74 2.57 -2.95 -1.40
C ARG A 74 2.29 -1.51 -0.93
N ALA A 75 2.73 -0.52 -1.70
CA ALA A 75 2.50 0.89 -1.38
C ALA A 75 1.02 1.27 -1.47
N ALA A 76 0.32 0.82 -2.51
CA ALA A 76 -1.11 1.05 -2.68
C ALA A 76 -1.93 0.44 -1.54
N PHE A 77 -1.61 -0.79 -1.14
CA PHE A 77 -2.32 -1.48 -0.06
C PHE A 77 -2.18 -0.77 1.29
N TRP A 78 -0.96 -0.43 1.70
CA TRP A 78 -0.75 0.25 2.98
C TRP A 78 -1.19 1.71 2.99
N LEU A 79 -1.27 2.33 1.80
CA LEU A 79 -1.91 3.62 1.62
C LEU A 79 -3.41 3.52 1.93
N LEU A 80 -4.10 2.51 1.37
CA LEU A 80 -5.51 2.24 1.64
C LEU A 80 -5.77 1.91 3.11
N ASP A 81 -4.94 1.06 3.73
CA ASP A 81 -5.06 0.70 5.15
C ASP A 81 -4.97 1.93 6.07
N ARG A 82 -3.99 2.81 5.81
CA ARG A 82 -3.84 4.07 6.56
C ARG A 82 -5.07 4.95 6.44
N ASP A 83 -5.68 5.04 5.26
CA ASP A 83 -6.86 5.86 5.03
C ASP A 83 -8.19 5.17 5.44
N GLY A 84 -8.11 4.07 6.19
CA GLY A 84 -9.24 3.35 6.78
C GLY A 84 -9.86 2.28 5.88
N ILE A 85 -9.35 2.09 4.67
CA ILE A 85 -9.81 1.06 3.73
C ILE A 85 -9.04 -0.23 3.98
N LYS A 86 -9.48 -0.93 5.01
CA LYS A 86 -8.83 -2.15 5.50
C LYS A 86 -9.35 -3.41 4.80
N GLY A 87 -8.50 -4.41 4.71
CA GLY A 87 -8.82 -5.74 4.20
C GLY A 87 -7.57 -6.63 4.18
N HIS A 88 -7.75 -7.89 3.80
CA HIS A 88 -6.63 -8.80 3.57
C HIS A 88 -5.94 -8.45 2.24
N PHE A 89 -4.61 -8.50 2.20
CA PHE A 89 -3.86 -8.36 0.96
C PHE A 89 -4.23 -9.51 0.01
N GLY A 90 -4.67 -9.17 -1.20
CA GLY A 90 -4.98 -10.12 -2.26
C GLY A 90 -3.82 -10.25 -3.22
N GLU A 91 -3.34 -11.47 -3.43
CA GLU A 91 -2.24 -11.74 -4.36
C GLU A 91 -2.68 -11.65 -5.82
N SER A 92 -1.84 -11.00 -6.62
CA SER A 92 -1.99 -10.87 -8.06
C SER A 92 -1.14 -11.94 -8.76
N GLN A 93 -1.64 -12.48 -9.86
CA GLN A 93 -0.88 -13.40 -10.74
C GLN A 93 -0.21 -12.67 -11.90
N LEU A 94 -0.34 -11.35 -11.98
CA LEU A 94 0.43 -10.53 -12.93
C LEU A 94 1.90 -10.58 -12.54
N LYS A 95 2.71 -11.21 -13.39
CA LYS A 95 4.17 -11.14 -13.33
C LYS A 95 4.65 -10.08 -14.30
N SER A 96 5.51 -9.17 -13.85
CA SER A 96 6.15 -8.21 -14.73
C SER A 96 7.21 -8.92 -15.58
N ALA A 97 7.56 -8.37 -16.74
CA ALA A 97 8.58 -8.95 -17.62
C ALA A 97 10.01 -9.00 -17.02
N GLY A 98 10.21 -8.49 -15.80
CA GLY A 98 11.48 -8.52 -15.07
C GLY A 98 11.52 -9.52 -13.91
N ASP A 99 10.43 -10.26 -13.64
CA ASP A 99 10.36 -11.20 -12.51
C ASP A 99 10.94 -12.59 -12.84
N ASP A 100 11.31 -12.86 -14.09
CA ASP A 100 11.77 -14.18 -14.56
C ASP A 100 13.27 -14.47 -14.26
N GLU A 101 14.06 -13.50 -13.79
CA GLU A 101 15.53 -13.68 -13.63
C GLU A 101 16.01 -13.98 -12.20
N ASP A 102 15.19 -13.85 -11.15
CA ASP A 102 15.64 -13.93 -9.74
C ASP A 102 14.72 -14.75 -8.81
N GLU A 103 13.97 -15.74 -9.30
CA GLU A 103 13.21 -16.68 -8.44
C GLU A 103 14.13 -17.78 -7.83
N GLU A 104 15.20 -17.39 -7.11
CA GLU A 104 15.69 -18.25 -6.03
C GLU A 104 14.76 -18.02 -4.84
N SER A 105 13.85 -18.96 -4.63
CA SER A 105 12.89 -19.02 -3.53
C SER A 105 13.62 -19.05 -2.18
N ALA A 106 14.01 -17.87 -1.68
CA ALA A 106 14.39 -17.70 -0.29
C ALA A 106 13.17 -18.03 0.57
N GLU A 107 13.33 -18.97 1.50
CA GLU A 107 12.28 -19.36 2.44
C GLU A 107 11.76 -18.09 3.14
N GLU A 108 10.50 -17.72 2.88
CA GLU A 108 9.88 -16.54 3.47
C GLU A 108 9.82 -16.75 4.99
N GLU A 109 10.73 -16.09 5.72
CA GLU A 109 10.64 -16.03 7.17
C GLU A 109 9.28 -15.46 7.57
N PRO A 110 8.65 -15.96 8.65
CA PRO A 110 7.34 -15.50 9.07
C PRO A 110 7.34 -13.98 9.27
N PRO A 111 6.26 -13.28 8.92
CA PRO A 111 6.20 -11.83 8.98
C PRO A 111 6.50 -11.36 10.40
N ARG A 112 7.64 -10.68 10.56
CA ARG A 112 8.09 -10.13 11.86
C ARG A 112 7.38 -8.83 12.23
N GLY A 113 6.53 -8.30 11.35
CA GLY A 113 5.86 -7.03 11.56
C GLY A 113 4.63 -7.12 12.47
N ILE A 114 4.23 -5.98 13.01
CA ILE A 114 3.09 -5.83 13.93
C ILE A 114 1.71 -5.99 13.27
N GLY A 115 1.66 -6.11 11.94
CA GLY A 115 0.46 -6.40 11.16
C GLY A 115 -0.60 -5.30 11.17
N ALA A 116 -1.65 -5.46 10.35
CA ALA A 116 -2.80 -4.55 10.33
C ALA A 116 -3.74 -4.81 11.53
N LEU A 117 -4.48 -3.78 11.96
CA LEU A 117 -5.50 -3.87 13.01
C LEU A 117 -6.91 -3.91 12.44
N ASP A 118 -7.85 -4.57 13.11
CA ASP A 118 -9.29 -4.57 12.79
C ASP A 118 -9.59 -4.97 11.33
N VAL A 119 -8.88 -5.98 10.83
CA VAL A 119 -8.98 -6.39 9.42
C VAL A 119 -10.34 -7.03 9.15
N PRO A 120 -11.19 -6.43 8.29
CA PRO A 120 -12.47 -7.02 7.93
C PRO A 120 -12.29 -8.23 7.00
N GLN A 121 -13.29 -9.10 6.97
CA GLN A 121 -13.35 -10.29 6.10
C GLN A 121 -13.63 -9.93 4.62
N ARG A 122 -12.74 -9.14 4.01
CA ARG A 122 -12.71 -8.74 2.60
C ARG A 122 -11.27 -8.71 2.11
N TRP A 123 -11.07 -8.81 0.81
CA TRP A 123 -9.75 -8.74 0.19
C TRP A 123 -9.58 -7.46 -0.63
N ILE A 124 -8.35 -6.96 -0.66
CA ILE A 124 -7.95 -5.80 -1.45
C ILE A 124 -6.81 -6.25 -2.37
N TYR A 125 -7.07 -6.20 -3.67
CA TYR A 125 -6.11 -6.51 -4.73
C TYR A 125 -5.57 -5.21 -5.30
N CYS A 126 -4.26 -5.05 -5.31
CA CYS A 126 -3.60 -3.88 -5.89
C CYS A 126 -2.85 -4.31 -7.15
N LEU A 127 -3.32 -3.86 -8.32
CA LEU A 127 -2.70 -4.15 -9.62
C LEU A 127 -1.88 -2.93 -10.07
N ASP A 128 -0.66 -3.19 -10.55
CA ASP A 128 0.29 -2.16 -10.93
C ASP A 128 0.19 -1.85 -12.43
N LEU A 129 -0.29 -0.66 -12.77
CA LEU A 129 -0.47 -0.22 -14.15
C LEU A 129 0.85 -0.01 -14.93
N ARG A 130 2.00 -0.19 -14.28
CA ARG A 130 3.33 -0.07 -14.91
C ARG A 130 3.79 -1.36 -15.58
N ASP A 131 3.22 -2.50 -15.23
CA ASP A 131 3.71 -3.81 -15.67
C ASP A 131 3.45 -4.06 -17.16
N PHE A 132 2.28 -3.61 -17.64
CA PHE A 132 1.84 -3.79 -19.02
C PHE A 132 1.35 -2.49 -19.65
N ASN A 133 1.61 -2.33 -20.94
CA ASN A 133 1.19 -1.19 -21.76
C ASN A 133 -0.16 -1.38 -22.46
N SER A 134 -0.83 -2.52 -22.25
CA SER A 134 -2.14 -2.86 -22.82
C SER A 134 -3.12 -3.24 -21.71
N HIS A 135 -4.41 -3.03 -21.94
CA HIS A 135 -5.42 -3.29 -20.91
C HIS A 135 -5.73 -4.78 -20.71
N GLN A 136 -5.42 -5.64 -21.70
CA GLN A 136 -5.86 -7.03 -21.73
C GLN A 136 -5.36 -7.87 -20.54
N PRO A 137 -4.06 -7.82 -20.14
CA PRO A 137 -3.58 -8.56 -18.98
C PRO A 137 -4.32 -8.19 -17.69
N TYR A 138 -4.60 -6.90 -17.48
CA TYR A 138 -5.34 -6.43 -16.32
C TYR A 138 -6.79 -6.91 -16.32
N LEU A 139 -7.46 -6.97 -17.48
CA LEU A 139 -8.82 -7.50 -17.58
C LEU A 139 -8.87 -8.98 -17.25
N ASP A 140 -7.93 -9.76 -17.77
CA ASP A 140 -7.88 -11.20 -17.50
C ASP A 140 -7.61 -11.48 -16.02
N GLU A 141 -6.75 -10.67 -15.39
CA GLU A 141 -6.54 -10.73 -13.95
C GLU A 141 -7.78 -10.30 -13.14
N VAL A 142 -8.46 -9.23 -13.54
CA VAL A 142 -9.72 -8.82 -12.90
C VAL A 142 -10.76 -9.94 -12.98
N ARG A 143 -10.90 -10.60 -14.14
CA ARG A 143 -11.83 -11.74 -14.31
C ARG A 143 -11.47 -12.89 -13.38
N ARG A 144 -10.19 -13.24 -13.30
CA ARG A 144 -9.69 -14.28 -12.37
C ARG A 144 -10.07 -13.94 -10.93
N ILE A 145 -9.77 -12.71 -10.48
CA ILE A 145 -10.07 -12.25 -9.12
C ILE A 145 -11.58 -12.24 -8.86
N VAL A 146 -12.40 -11.84 -9.83
CA VAL A 146 -13.87 -11.86 -9.70
C VAL A 146 -14.39 -13.27 -9.47
N VAL A 147 -13.86 -14.26 -10.20
CA VAL A 147 -14.18 -15.69 -9.99
C VAL A 147 -13.74 -16.13 -8.59
N GLU A 148 -12.53 -15.79 -8.16
CA GLU A 148 -12.00 -16.10 -6.82
C GLU A 148 -12.84 -15.47 -5.70
N CYS A 149 -13.26 -14.22 -5.85
CA CYS A 149 -14.16 -13.54 -4.90
C CYS A 149 -15.52 -14.24 -4.85
N ARG A 150 -16.06 -14.64 -6.00
CA ARG A 150 -17.33 -15.35 -6.07
C ARG A 150 -17.26 -16.71 -5.38
N GLN A 151 -16.22 -17.51 -5.64
CA GLN A 151 -16.01 -18.81 -5.01
C GLN A 151 -15.95 -18.68 -3.48
N ARG A 152 -15.15 -17.75 -2.95
CA ARG A 152 -15.06 -17.49 -1.51
C ARG A 152 -16.38 -17.07 -0.88
N ARG A 153 -17.21 -16.31 -1.62
CA ARG A 153 -18.56 -15.94 -1.16
C ARG A 153 -19.51 -17.12 -1.15
N GLU A 154 -19.44 -18.00 -2.15
CA GLU A 154 -20.26 -19.21 -2.25
C GLU A 154 -19.89 -20.21 -1.15
N GLU A 155 -18.61 -20.41 -0.86
CA GLU A 155 -18.12 -21.25 0.25
C GLU A 155 -18.55 -20.74 1.62
N LYS A 156 -18.64 -19.42 1.80
CA LYS A 156 -19.07 -18.79 3.05
C LYS A 156 -20.59 -18.73 3.24
N LYS A 157 -21.42 -19.10 2.26
CA LYS A 157 -22.89 -19.17 2.47
C LYS A 157 -23.19 -20.36 3.38
N PRO A 158 -23.62 -20.14 4.66
CA PRO A 158 -24.05 -21.26 5.48
C PRO A 158 -25.32 -21.87 4.85
N ASN A 159 -25.45 -23.19 4.98
CA ASN A 159 -26.61 -23.93 4.52
C ASN A 159 -27.85 -23.48 5.32
N GLY A 160 -28.68 -22.60 4.74
CA GLY A 160 -30.04 -22.28 5.22
C GLY A 160 -30.19 -21.07 6.16
N GLN A 161 -30.37 -19.89 5.56
CA GLN A 161 -31.47 -18.93 5.79
C GLN A 161 -31.09 -17.59 5.13
N PRO A 162 -31.96 -16.98 4.29
CA PRO A 162 -31.71 -15.64 3.81
C PRO A 162 -31.87 -14.67 4.99
N MET A 163 -30.76 -14.18 5.54
CA MET A 163 -30.80 -13.01 6.40
C MET A 163 -31.30 -11.83 5.56
N LEU A 164 -32.58 -11.51 5.71
CA LEU A 164 -33.18 -10.29 5.20
C LEU A 164 -32.62 -9.10 5.98
N VAL A 165 -31.41 -8.66 5.64
CA VAL A 165 -30.87 -7.39 6.14
C VAL A 165 -31.45 -6.27 5.26
N GLN A 166 -32.69 -5.92 5.54
CA GLN A 166 -33.28 -4.68 5.06
C GLN A 166 -32.80 -3.54 5.97
N LEU A 167 -31.56 -3.13 5.77
CA LEU A 167 -31.09 -1.81 6.21
C LEU A 167 -30.86 -0.99 4.96
N GLY A 168 -31.87 -0.18 4.63
CA GLY A 168 -31.75 0.92 3.67
C GLY A 168 -30.77 1.95 4.22
N VAL A 169 -29.48 1.64 4.14
CA VAL A 169 -28.43 2.64 4.29
C VAL A 169 -28.37 3.35 2.94
N ASN A 170 -28.82 4.60 2.90
CA ASN A 170 -28.49 5.51 1.80
C ASN A 170 -26.98 5.70 1.81
N LEU A 171 -26.26 4.76 1.19
CA LEU A 171 -24.86 4.95 0.87
C LEU A 171 -24.81 6.16 -0.07
N PRO A 172 -23.89 7.11 0.15
CA PRO A 172 -23.75 8.25 -0.74
C PRO A 172 -23.47 7.73 -2.15
N THR A 173 -24.33 8.08 -3.10
CA THR A 173 -24.08 7.89 -4.52
C THR A 173 -23.26 9.08 -4.99
N PHE A 174 -22.07 8.83 -5.52
CA PHE A 174 -21.19 9.86 -6.06
C PHE A 174 -21.31 9.86 -7.59
N SER A 175 -21.39 11.05 -8.19
CA SER A 175 -21.27 11.17 -9.65
C SER A 175 -19.81 10.97 -10.09
N PRO A 176 -19.56 10.54 -11.35
CA PRO A 176 -18.20 10.46 -11.88
C PRO A 176 -17.42 11.77 -11.75
N GLU A 177 -18.07 12.91 -11.99
CA GLU A 177 -17.46 14.24 -11.87
C GLU A 177 -17.05 14.55 -10.43
N GLN A 178 -17.86 14.13 -9.45
CA GLN A 178 -17.51 14.31 -8.04
C GLN A 178 -16.29 13.46 -7.68
N LEU A 179 -16.22 12.21 -8.13
CA LEU A 179 -15.07 11.34 -7.86
C LEU A 179 -13.78 11.87 -8.48
N LEU A 180 -13.87 12.52 -9.64
CA LEU A 180 -12.76 13.11 -10.40
C LEU A 180 -12.45 14.56 -10.02
N ALA A 181 -12.94 15.03 -8.87
CA ALA A 181 -12.54 16.33 -8.33
C ALA A 181 -11.00 16.44 -8.26
N PRO A 182 -10.42 17.63 -8.51
CA PRO A 182 -8.97 17.78 -8.52
C PRO A 182 -8.38 17.56 -7.12
N ALA A 183 -7.38 16.69 -7.05
CA ALA A 183 -6.59 16.45 -5.85
C ALA A 183 -5.24 17.20 -5.92
N ASN A 184 -4.80 17.78 -4.81
CA ASN A 184 -3.49 18.41 -4.71
C ASN A 184 -2.41 17.36 -4.51
N ARG A 185 -1.24 17.55 -5.13
CA ARG A 185 -0.10 16.65 -4.91
C ARG A 185 0.33 16.64 -3.45
N ARG A 186 0.49 15.45 -2.88
CA ARG A 186 0.88 15.27 -1.48
C ARG A 186 2.26 14.65 -1.35
N TRP A 187 2.82 14.72 -0.14
CA TRP A 187 4.10 14.12 0.19
C TRP A 187 4.11 13.71 1.67
N TYR A 188 4.09 12.40 1.94
CA TYR A 188 4.08 11.83 3.28
C TYR A 188 4.49 10.34 3.29
N PRO A 189 5.09 9.84 4.39
CA PRO A 189 5.46 8.43 4.49
C PRO A 189 4.21 7.53 4.61
N VAL A 190 4.33 6.30 4.12
CA VAL A 190 3.35 5.21 4.30
C VAL A 190 4.06 4.05 5.02
N ILE A 191 3.47 3.54 6.09
CA ILE A 191 4.05 2.46 6.89
C ILE A 191 3.48 1.12 6.42
N ASP A 192 4.36 0.20 6.06
CA ASP A 192 4.04 -1.20 5.91
C ASP A 192 4.11 -1.91 7.26
N TYR A 193 2.94 -2.23 7.84
CA TYR A 193 2.90 -2.90 9.13
C TYR A 193 3.19 -4.41 9.08
N SER A 194 3.18 -5.08 7.91
CA SER A 194 3.63 -6.47 7.83
C SER A 194 5.15 -6.59 7.97
N ARG A 195 5.88 -5.49 7.73
CA ARG A 195 7.34 -5.40 7.95
C ARG A 195 7.73 -4.60 9.18
N CYS A 196 6.93 -3.64 9.61
CA CYS A 196 7.27 -2.79 10.75
C CYS A 196 7.33 -3.58 12.07
N THR A 197 8.49 -3.64 12.70
CA THR A 197 8.70 -4.27 14.02
C THR A 197 8.36 -3.37 15.21
N ASN A 198 7.79 -2.18 14.96
CA ASN A 198 7.49 -1.17 15.98
C ASN A 198 8.72 -0.66 16.77
N CYS A 199 9.90 -0.63 16.15
CA CYS A 199 11.16 -0.23 16.81
C CYS A 199 11.30 1.27 17.12
N MET A 200 10.37 2.11 16.65
CA MET A 200 10.32 3.56 16.86
C MET A 200 11.47 4.40 16.27
N GLU A 201 12.43 3.81 15.54
CA GLU A 201 13.54 4.57 14.93
C GLU A 201 13.07 5.71 14.01
N CYS A 202 11.96 5.53 13.29
CA CYS A 202 11.41 6.58 12.43
C CYS A 202 10.82 7.75 13.23
N LEU A 203 10.30 7.52 14.43
CA LEU A 203 9.81 8.54 15.35
C LEU A 203 10.98 9.39 15.84
N ASP A 204 12.00 8.75 16.40
CA ASP A 204 13.18 9.42 16.95
C ASP A 204 13.98 10.17 15.88
N PHE A 205 14.02 9.64 14.66
CA PHE A 205 14.72 10.25 13.55
C PHE A 205 14.00 11.47 12.95
N CYS A 206 12.66 11.53 13.01
CA CYS A 206 11.91 12.53 12.27
C CYS A 206 11.85 13.89 12.98
N LEU A 207 12.72 14.81 12.55
CA LEU A 207 12.74 16.20 13.04
C LEU A 207 11.50 17.04 12.69
N PHE A 208 10.59 16.52 11.85
CA PHE A 208 9.40 17.25 11.39
C PHE A 208 8.12 16.85 12.14
N GLY A 209 8.20 15.96 13.14
CA GLY A 209 7.03 15.55 13.93
C GLY A 209 5.96 14.83 13.13
N VAL A 210 6.35 14.08 12.10
CA VAL A 210 5.42 13.37 11.21
C VAL A 210 4.81 12.14 11.88
N TYR A 211 5.58 11.48 12.74
CA TYR A 211 5.17 10.24 13.40
C TYR A 211 4.67 10.51 14.81
N GLY A 212 3.77 9.64 15.27
CA GLY A 212 3.27 9.58 16.63
C GLY A 212 3.15 8.13 17.10
N VAL A 213 2.58 7.95 18.29
CA VAL A 213 2.29 6.63 18.85
C VAL A 213 0.83 6.61 19.27
N ASP A 214 0.09 5.59 18.84
CA ASP A 214 -1.31 5.45 19.19
C ASP A 214 -1.52 4.96 20.64
N SER A 215 -2.78 4.83 21.06
CA SER A 215 -3.15 4.36 22.40
C SER A 215 -2.69 2.94 22.73
N LEU A 216 -2.32 2.14 21.73
CA LEU A 216 -1.82 0.77 21.87
C LEU A 216 -0.29 0.70 21.84
N GLY A 217 0.40 1.84 21.81
CA GLY A 217 1.85 1.88 21.72
C GLY A 217 2.38 1.56 20.32
N ARG A 218 1.56 1.69 19.27
CA ARG A 218 1.98 1.43 17.88
C ARG A 218 2.34 2.72 17.17
N ILE A 219 3.44 2.67 16.42
CA ILE A 219 3.86 3.75 15.54
C ILE A 219 2.78 4.08 14.51
N ASN A 220 2.51 5.36 14.29
CA ASN A 220 1.62 5.82 13.23
C ASN A 220 2.16 7.10 12.56
N VAL A 221 1.59 7.46 11.41
CA VAL A 221 1.83 8.75 10.75
C VAL A 221 0.75 9.71 11.22
N GLU A 222 1.06 10.55 12.21
CA GLU A 222 0.10 11.45 12.86
C GLU A 222 -0.04 12.77 12.09
N THR A 223 1.08 13.43 11.76
CA THR A 223 1.09 14.73 11.09
C THR A 223 1.67 14.63 9.69
N GLN A 224 0.98 13.89 8.81
CA GLN A 224 1.50 13.50 7.49
C GLN A 224 1.98 14.67 6.63
N ASP A 225 1.23 15.78 6.59
CA ASP A 225 1.54 16.93 5.73
C ASP A 225 2.65 17.84 6.31
N ALA A 226 3.15 17.57 7.53
CA ALA A 226 4.34 18.22 8.07
C ALA A 226 5.65 17.68 7.46
N CYS A 227 5.58 16.57 6.70
CA CYS A 227 6.76 15.99 6.08
C CYS A 227 7.43 16.98 5.12
N LYS A 228 8.73 17.19 5.26
CA LYS A 228 9.50 18.01 4.32
C LYS A 228 9.42 17.40 2.92
N LYS A 229 8.85 18.17 1.98
CA LYS A 229 8.72 17.77 0.57
C LYS A 229 10.01 17.18 0.02
N GLY A 230 9.92 15.95 -0.49
CA GLY A 230 11.01 15.21 -1.10
C GLY A 230 12.00 14.56 -0.13
N CYS A 231 11.79 14.62 1.19
CA CYS A 231 12.64 13.95 2.18
C CYS A 231 12.24 12.48 2.37
N PRO A 232 13.10 11.50 2.03
CA PRO A 232 12.81 10.08 2.22
C PRO A 232 13.56 9.49 3.43
N ALA A 233 14.17 10.32 4.28
CA ALA A 233 15.26 9.86 5.14
C ALA A 233 14.85 8.79 6.17
N CYS A 234 13.62 8.84 6.68
CA CYS A 234 13.06 7.79 7.54
C CYS A 234 12.92 6.41 6.86
N SER A 235 12.80 6.35 5.53
CA SER A 235 12.83 5.08 4.79
C SER A 235 14.21 4.40 4.81
N ARG A 236 15.28 5.21 4.93
CA ARG A 236 16.66 4.71 4.93
C ARG A 236 17.12 4.26 6.31
N VAL A 237 16.60 4.88 7.37
CA VAL A 237 16.92 4.49 8.75
C VAL A 237 16.14 3.24 9.16
N CYS A 238 14.92 3.05 8.63
CA CYS A 238 14.08 1.93 9.01
C CYS A 238 14.78 0.57 8.75
N PRO A 239 15.05 -0.22 9.80
CA PRO A 239 15.86 -1.43 9.67
C PRO A 239 15.19 -2.51 8.83
N GLU A 240 13.86 -2.49 8.80
CA GLU A 240 12.99 -3.42 8.06
C GLU A 240 12.46 -2.82 6.75
N GLN A 241 12.88 -1.60 6.37
CA GLN A 241 12.41 -0.88 5.18
C GLN A 241 10.87 -0.81 5.07
N ALA A 242 10.21 -0.72 6.23
CA ALA A 242 8.75 -0.64 6.34
C ALA A 242 8.20 0.73 5.88
N ILE A 243 9.01 1.78 5.94
CA ILE A 243 8.60 3.13 5.55
C ILE A 243 8.77 3.34 4.05
N MET A 244 7.69 3.71 3.37
CA MET A 244 7.63 3.95 1.93
C MET A 244 7.24 5.40 1.61
N PHE A 245 7.65 5.87 0.44
CA PHE A 245 7.17 7.10 -0.17
C PHE A 245 6.71 6.77 -1.60
N PRO A 246 5.41 6.53 -1.83
CA PRO A 246 4.90 5.98 -3.10
C PRO A 246 5.35 6.72 -4.37
N ASP A 247 5.47 8.05 -4.30
CA ASP A 247 5.92 8.89 -5.42
C ASP A 247 7.45 9.08 -5.50
N TYR A 248 8.23 8.37 -4.69
CA TYR A 248 9.68 8.50 -4.72
C TYR A 248 10.30 7.79 -5.93
N LYS A 249 11.44 8.30 -6.40
CA LYS A 249 12.05 7.83 -7.66
C LYS A 249 12.66 6.43 -7.58
N SER A 250 13.12 6.02 -6.40
CA SER A 250 13.74 4.71 -6.19
C SER A 250 12.67 3.65 -5.92
N PRO A 251 12.62 2.54 -6.69
CA PRO A 251 11.69 1.44 -6.47
C PRO A 251 11.60 0.94 -5.02
N ALA A 252 12.75 0.73 -4.37
CA ALA A 252 12.80 0.22 -3.00
C ALA A 252 12.06 1.12 -1.98
N ILE A 253 12.22 2.45 -2.11
CA ILE A 253 11.54 3.42 -1.25
C ILE A 253 10.09 3.64 -1.69
N ALA A 254 9.80 3.50 -2.99
CA ALA A 254 8.45 3.61 -3.55
C ALA A 254 7.55 2.41 -3.22
N GLY A 255 8.09 1.37 -2.59
CA GLY A 255 7.34 0.19 -2.16
C GLY A 255 7.41 -0.99 -3.12
N ALA A 256 8.42 -1.06 -3.99
CA ALA A 256 8.70 -2.27 -4.76
C ALA A 256 8.93 -3.49 -3.85
N PRO A 257 8.67 -4.71 -4.35
CA PRO A 257 9.17 -5.93 -3.74
C PRO A 257 10.66 -5.77 -3.47
N VAL A 258 11.07 -6.03 -2.24
CA VAL A 258 12.46 -5.87 -1.83
C VAL A 258 13.18 -7.17 -2.15
N GLY A 259 13.75 -7.28 -3.35
CA GLY A 259 14.71 -8.33 -3.67
C GLY A 259 15.93 -8.26 -2.74
N GLY A 260 16.54 -9.41 -2.42
CA GLY A 260 17.53 -9.61 -1.36
C GLY A 260 18.78 -8.70 -1.37
N THR A 261 18.99 -7.89 -2.41
CA THR A 261 20.10 -6.93 -2.51
C THR A 261 19.91 -5.66 -1.69
N SER A 262 18.68 -5.35 -1.24
CA SER A 262 18.45 -4.19 -0.35
C SER A 262 18.90 -4.44 1.10
N GLY A 263 19.30 -5.68 1.43
CA GLY A 263 19.87 -6.07 2.72
C GLY A 263 21.35 -5.74 2.89
N LEU A 264 22.01 -5.12 1.89
CA LEU A 264 23.37 -4.58 2.02
C LEU A 264 23.35 -3.33 2.90
N LYS A 265 23.01 -3.48 4.19
CA LYS A 265 23.42 -2.54 5.23
C LYS A 265 24.94 -2.59 5.23
N ILE A 266 25.53 -1.59 4.59
CA ILE A 266 26.95 -1.34 4.70
C ILE A 266 27.20 -1.06 6.18
N ASP A 267 27.80 -2.04 6.86
CA ASP A 267 28.21 -1.89 8.24
C ASP A 267 29.34 -0.85 8.27
N LEU A 268 28.95 0.41 8.53
CA LEU A 268 29.87 1.55 8.55
C LEU A 268 30.99 1.34 9.57
N THR A 269 30.74 0.58 10.65
CA THR A 269 31.76 0.24 11.65
C THR A 269 32.84 -0.63 11.04
N ARG A 270 32.46 -1.65 10.25
CA ARG A 270 33.43 -2.46 9.49
C ARG A 270 34.09 -1.70 8.35
N LEU A 271 33.36 -0.79 7.71
CA LEU A 271 33.87 -0.01 6.58
C LEU A 271 34.91 1.05 7.00
N PHE A 272 34.73 1.67 8.17
CA PHE A 272 35.64 2.67 8.72
C PHE A 272 36.64 2.09 9.74
N GLY A 273 36.71 0.77 9.89
CA GLY A 273 37.68 0.09 10.76
C GLY A 273 37.46 0.32 12.26
N GLY A 274 36.22 0.59 12.67
CA GLY A 274 35.85 0.70 14.08
C GLY A 274 35.84 -0.68 14.78
N ASP A 275 36.40 -0.74 15.98
CA ASP A 275 36.26 -1.90 16.87
C ASP A 275 34.85 -1.91 17.50
N ASP A 276 34.50 -2.99 18.19
CA ASP A 276 33.21 -3.13 18.88
C ASP A 276 32.97 -1.92 19.83
N ALA A 277 31.82 -1.25 19.67
CA ALA A 277 31.45 -0.07 20.47
C ALA A 277 31.53 -0.34 21.98
N LEU A 278 31.24 -1.57 22.41
CA LEU A 278 31.36 -1.98 23.81
C LEU A 278 32.82 -2.01 24.28
N LYS A 279 33.75 -2.44 23.42
CA LYS A 279 35.19 -2.44 23.75
C LYS A 279 35.76 -1.04 23.79
N ILE A 280 35.35 -0.18 22.84
CA ILE A 280 35.79 1.23 22.82
C ILE A 280 35.30 1.92 24.11
N ALA A 281 34.01 1.77 24.44
CA ALA A 281 33.45 2.33 25.66
C ALA A 281 34.11 1.79 26.94
N ALA A 282 34.40 0.48 27.01
CA ALA A 282 35.11 -0.11 28.14
C ALA A 282 36.54 0.44 28.26
N THR A 283 37.27 0.54 27.14
CA THR A 283 38.65 1.06 27.12
C THR A 283 38.71 2.53 27.51
N GLU A 284 37.78 3.35 27.03
CA GLU A 284 37.68 4.76 27.42
C GLU A 284 37.32 4.91 28.89
N ARG A 285 36.33 4.15 29.39
CA ARG A 285 35.98 4.14 30.82
C ARG A 285 37.17 3.74 31.68
N ASP A 286 37.86 2.68 31.31
CA ASP A 286 38.98 2.16 32.11
C ASP A 286 40.18 3.14 32.06
N ARG A 287 40.37 3.89 30.97
CA ARG A 287 41.35 4.97 30.87
C ARG A 287 41.02 6.13 31.81
N GLU A 288 39.76 6.56 31.89
CA GLU A 288 39.31 7.63 32.78
C GLU A 288 39.29 7.22 34.26
N LEU A 289 39.13 5.92 34.56
CA LEU A 289 39.16 5.42 35.94
C LEU A 289 40.59 5.27 36.50
N VAL A 290 41.61 5.29 35.65
CA VAL A 290 43.03 5.17 36.04
C VAL A 290 43.75 6.53 36.04
N ALA A 291 43.13 7.58 35.47
CA ALA A 291 43.59 8.97 35.52
C ALA A 291 43.15 9.67 36.82
#